data_AF-A4C6A7-F1
#
_entry.id   AF-A4C6A7-F1
#
_cell.length_a   1.000
_cell.length_b   1.000
_cell.length_c   1.000
_cell.angle_alpha   90.00
_cell.angle_beta   90.00
_cell.angle_gamma   90.00
#
_symmetry.space_group_name_H-M   'P 1'
#
loop_
_entity.id
_entity.type
_entity.pdbx_description
1 polymer ?
#
loop_
_entity_poly.entity_id
_entity_poly.type
_entity_poly.pdbx_seq_one_letter_code
_entity_poly.pdbx_strand_id
1 'polypeptide(L)'
;MIFEVLVLLNLAISFFAFYMIFKGKKNYQLLIEKKDQELTALTQQMTILRSEIEEVRGGLLSIGKRILKLEHTTKELIENQQELKFVDPDSKMYSRAVKMVELGADLDEIIKECELPRAEAELLISLHQQKN
;
A
#
# COMPACT_ATOMS: atom_id res chain seq x y z
N MET A 1 18.07 85.22 32.97
CA MET A 1 18.51 84.15 33.89
C MET A 1 17.45 83.08 34.16
N ILE A 2 16.39 83.29 34.97
CA ILE A 2 15.41 82.20 35.26
C ILE A 2 14.66 81.69 34.01
N PHE A 3 14.21 82.62 33.15
CA PHE A 3 13.50 82.26 31.91
C PHE A 3 14.38 81.46 30.94
N GLU A 4 15.66 81.82 30.82
CA GLU A 4 16.62 81.11 29.94
C GLU A 4 16.88 79.68 30.44
N VAL A 5 16.99 79.48 31.75
CA VAL A 5 17.16 78.15 32.35
C VAL A 5 15.96 77.25 32.05
N LEU A 6 14.72 77.77 32.12
CA LEU A 6 13.51 77.01 31.79
C LEU A 6 13.46 76.59 30.31
N VAL A 7 13.90 77.45 29.40
CA VAL A 7 13.94 77.14 27.96
C VAL A 7 14.94 76.02 27.66
N LEU A 8 16.14 76.07 28.25
CA LEU A 8 17.16 75.04 28.07
C LEU A 8 16.72 73.67 28.61
N LEU A 9 16.02 73.65 29.75
CA LEU A 9 15.53 72.41 30.37
C LEU A 9 14.47 71.72 29.49
N ASN A 10 13.56 72.50 28.89
CA ASN A 10 12.56 71.97 27.96
C ASN A 10 13.18 71.41 26.67
N LEU A 11 14.19 72.09 26.11
CA LEU A 11 14.92 71.58 24.93
C LEU A 11 15.64 70.28 25.25
N ALA A 12 16.27 70.17 26.43
CA ALA A 12 16.93 68.95 26.87
C ALA A 12 15.95 67.78 27.02
N ILE A 13 14.77 68.00 27.62
CA ILE A 13 13.72 66.99 27.74
C ILE A 13 13.21 66.54 26.37
N SER A 14 12.97 67.49 25.46
CA SER A 14 12.50 67.19 24.10
C SER A 14 13.52 66.36 23.32
N PHE A 15 14.81 66.72 23.40
CA PHE A 15 15.88 65.97 22.75
C PHE A 15 16.03 64.56 23.34
N PHE A 16 15.93 64.42 24.66
CA PHE A 16 15.96 63.12 25.33
C PHE A 16 14.77 62.23 24.94
N ALA A 17 13.56 62.79 24.90
CA ALA A 17 12.37 62.08 24.45
C ALA A 17 12.51 61.63 22.98
N PHE A 18 13.01 62.50 22.10
CA PHE A 18 13.26 62.17 20.70
C PHE A 18 14.28 61.03 20.55
N TYR A 19 15.38 61.06 21.32
CA TYR A 19 16.38 60.01 21.35
C TYR A 19 15.80 58.65 21.80
N MET A 20 14.97 58.66 22.85
CA MET A 20 14.29 57.45 23.35
C MET A 20 13.31 56.86 22.31
N ILE A 21 12.54 57.70 21.61
CA ILE A 21 11.63 57.27 20.55
C ILE A 21 12.42 56.66 19.38
N PHE A 22 13.52 57.28 18.98
CA PHE A 22 14.35 56.80 17.86
C PHE A 22 14.99 55.44 18.18
N LYS A 23 15.53 55.28 19.40
CA LYS A 23 16.08 54.02 19.89
C LYS A 23 15.00 52.93 20.02
N GLY A 24 13.82 53.30 20.52
CA GLY A 24 12.65 52.43 20.58
C GLY A 24 12.25 51.90 19.21
N LYS A 25 12.03 52.80 18.23
CA LYS A 25 11.67 52.43 16.86
C LYS A 25 12.66 51.45 16.23
N LYS A 26 13.96 51.67 16.40
CA LYS A 26 15.01 50.76 15.89
C LYS A 26 14.90 49.35 16.49
N ASN A 27 14.66 49.26 17.81
CA ASN A 27 14.50 47.97 18.48
C ASN A 27 13.21 47.25 18.04
N TYR A 28 12.11 47.99 17.85
CA TYR A 28 10.86 47.41 17.34
C TYR A 28 11.00 46.90 15.90
N GLN A 29 11.70 47.63 15.02
CA GLN A 29 11.97 47.19 13.65
C GLN A 29 12.77 45.88 13.61
N LEU A 30 13.85 45.79 14.40
CA LEU A 30 14.64 44.57 14.50
C LEU A 30 13.83 43.39 15.04
N LEU A 31 12.90 43.64 15.98
CA LEU A 31 12.03 42.59 16.51
C LEU A 31 11.04 42.10 15.45
N ILE A 32 10.45 43.01 14.68
CA ILE A 32 9.54 42.69 13.58
C ILE A 32 10.27 41.86 12.52
N GLU A 33 11.47 42.26 12.12
CA GLU A 33 12.27 41.54 11.13
C GLU A 33 12.61 40.12 11.58
N LYS A 34 12.99 39.93 12.86
CA LYS A 34 13.23 38.58 13.40
C LYS A 34 11.98 37.71 13.38
N LYS A 35 10.83 38.27 13.76
CA LYS A 35 9.57 37.53 13.73
C LYS A 35 9.13 37.20 12.30
N ASP A 36 9.37 38.11 11.36
CA ASP A 36 9.08 37.89 9.95
C ASP A 36 9.97 36.78 9.35
N GLN A 37 11.27 36.76 9.71
CA GLN A 37 12.18 35.68 9.36
C GLN A 37 11.72 34.34 9.94
N GLU A 38 11.30 34.30 11.22
CA GLU A 38 10.79 33.11 11.87
C GLU A 38 9.50 32.59 11.21
N LEU A 39 8.55 33.50 10.91
CA LEU A 39 7.32 33.17 10.19
C LEU A 39 7.60 32.65 8.78
N THR A 40 8.57 33.25 8.08
CA THR A 40 8.97 32.82 6.74
C THR A 40 9.58 31.44 6.77
N ALA A 41 10.49 31.16 7.72
CA ALA A 41 11.09 29.85 7.91
C ALA A 41 10.03 28.79 8.25
N LEU A 42 9.09 29.10 9.14
CA LEU A 42 7.99 28.19 9.47
C LEU A 42 7.07 27.93 8.28
N THR A 43 6.77 28.96 7.49
CA THR A 43 5.97 28.83 6.25
C THR A 43 6.68 27.95 5.23
N GLN A 44 8.01 28.09 5.09
CA GLN A 44 8.82 27.22 4.22
C GLN A 44 8.77 25.77 4.69
N GLN A 45 8.95 25.51 5.99
CA GLN A 45 8.83 24.16 6.55
C GLN A 45 7.45 23.55 6.31
N MET A 46 6.38 24.34 6.48
CA MET A 46 5.01 23.90 6.19
C MET A 46 4.82 23.55 4.72
N THR A 47 5.41 24.31 3.81
CA THR A 47 5.38 24.01 2.37
C THR A 47 6.12 22.71 2.04
N ILE A 48 7.30 22.49 2.64
CA ILE A 48 8.06 21.25 2.46
C ILE A 48 7.27 20.05 2.97
N LEU A 49 6.73 20.13 4.19
CA LEU A 49 5.96 19.04 4.79
C LEU A 49 4.70 18.71 3.97
N ARG A 50 4.04 19.73 3.40
CA ARG A 50 2.91 19.52 2.48
C ARG A 50 3.34 18.77 1.22
N SER A 51 4.52 19.09 0.66
CA SER A 51 5.07 18.37 -0.48
C SER A 51 5.35 16.90 -0.15
N GLU A 52 6.00 16.64 0.99
CA GLU A 52 6.29 15.28 1.46
C GLU A 52 5.01 14.46 1.66
N ILE A 53 3.96 15.07 2.24
CA ILE A 53 2.65 14.42 2.40
C ILE A 53 2.06 14.01 1.04
N GLU A 54 2.14 14.87 0.03
CA GLU A 54 1.60 14.53 -1.29
C GLU A 54 2.43 13.45 -2.01
N GLU A 55 3.74 13.42 -1.83
CA GLU A 55 4.58 12.32 -2.31
C GLU A 55 4.19 10.98 -1.65
N VAL A 56 4.03 10.97 -0.33
CA VAL A 56 3.59 9.79 0.42
C VAL A 56 2.20 9.34 -0.04
N ARG A 57 1.26 10.27 -0.23
CA ARG A 57 -0.09 9.98 -0.70
C ARG A 57 -0.08 9.37 -2.10
N GLY A 58 0.73 9.92 -3.02
CA GLY A 58 0.93 9.38 -4.35
C GLY A 58 1.52 7.97 -4.32
N GLY A 59 2.54 7.75 -3.47
CA GLY A 59 3.13 6.44 -3.22
C GLY A 59 2.11 5.42 -2.71
N LEU A 60 1.31 5.79 -1.72
CA LEU A 60 0.28 4.92 -1.13
C LEU A 60 -0.81 4.54 -2.16
N LEU A 61 -1.22 5.48 -3.01
CA LEU A 61 -2.19 5.21 -4.07
C LEU A 61 -1.63 4.22 -5.12
N SER A 62 -0.35 4.34 -5.47
CA SER A 62 0.33 3.39 -6.35
C SER A 62 0.40 1.99 -5.73
N ILE A 63 0.73 1.91 -4.43
CA ILE A 63 0.72 0.65 -3.68
C ILE A 63 -0.69 0.03 -3.67
N GLY A 64 -1.72 0.83 -3.40
CA GLY A 64 -3.11 0.37 -3.42
C GLY A 64 -3.51 -0.24 -4.77
N LYS A 65 -3.14 0.40 -5.89
CA LYS A 65 -3.36 -0.16 -7.24
C LYS A 65 -2.65 -1.49 -7.46
N ARG A 66 -1.41 -1.63 -6.96
CA ARG A 66 -0.66 -2.89 -7.05
C ARG A 66 -1.27 -4.01 -6.22
N ILE A 67 -1.79 -3.68 -5.03
CA ILE A 67 -2.50 -4.65 -4.17
C ILE A 67 -3.76 -5.15 -4.89
N LEU A 68 -4.58 -4.25 -5.45
CA LEU A 68 -5.78 -4.65 -6.21
C LEU A 68 -5.44 -5.54 -7.40
N LYS A 69 -4.35 -5.21 -8.12
CA LYS A 69 -3.87 -6.06 -9.23
C LYS A 69 -3.44 -7.44 -8.74
N LEU A 70 -2.69 -7.51 -7.64
CA LEU A 70 -2.28 -8.78 -7.05
C LEU A 70 -3.47 -9.61 -6.56
N GLU A 71 -4.46 -8.98 -5.94
CA GLU A 71 -5.68 -9.64 -5.51
C GLU A 71 -6.43 -10.25 -6.71
N HIS A 72 -6.54 -9.49 -7.80
CA HIS A 72 -7.17 -9.98 -9.03
C HIS A 72 -6.42 -11.16 -9.64
N THR A 73 -5.09 -11.04 -9.84
CA THR A 73 -4.26 -12.14 -10.35
C THR A 73 -4.32 -13.36 -9.44
N THR A 74 -4.40 -13.17 -8.12
CA THR A 74 -4.53 -14.29 -7.18
C THR A 74 -5.86 -15.01 -7.36
N LYS A 75 -6.97 -14.28 -7.57
CA LYS A 75 -8.28 -14.89 -7.86
C LYS A 75 -8.26 -15.69 -9.16
N GLU A 76 -7.72 -15.12 -10.24
CA GLU A 76 -7.57 -15.81 -11.52
C GLU A 76 -6.74 -17.10 -11.37
N LEU A 77 -5.64 -17.05 -10.62
CA LEU A 77 -4.82 -18.24 -10.37
C LEU A 77 -5.58 -19.32 -9.58
N ILE A 78 -6.39 -18.93 -8.60
CA ILE A 78 -7.23 -19.87 -7.84
C ILE A 78 -8.27 -20.52 -8.75
N GLU A 79 -8.94 -19.73 -9.60
CA GLU A 79 -9.91 -20.23 -10.57
C GLU A 79 -9.27 -21.22 -11.55
N ASN A 80 -8.13 -20.84 -12.15
CA ASN A 80 -7.37 -21.74 -13.04
C ASN A 80 -6.91 -23.02 -12.33
N GLN A 81 -6.49 -22.94 -11.06
CA GLN A 81 -6.13 -24.13 -10.29
C GLN A 81 -7.34 -25.03 -10.01
N GLN A 82 -8.52 -24.45 -9.77
CA GLN A 82 -9.75 -25.23 -9.61
C GLN A 82 -10.10 -25.94 -10.91
N GLU A 83 -10.06 -25.25 -12.05
CA GLU A 83 -10.28 -25.88 -13.36
C GLU A 83 -9.31 -27.04 -13.59
N LEU A 84 -8.01 -26.84 -13.35
CA LEU A 84 -7.00 -27.90 -13.49
C LEU A 84 -7.28 -29.11 -12.58
N LYS A 85 -7.81 -28.92 -11.36
CA LYS A 85 -8.22 -30.04 -10.49
C LYS A 85 -9.39 -30.85 -11.05
N PHE A 86 -10.26 -30.25 -11.86
CA PHE A 86 -11.38 -30.95 -12.50
C PHE A 86 -10.99 -31.60 -13.84
N VAL A 87 -9.82 -31.26 -14.37
CA VAL A 87 -9.25 -31.81 -15.62
C VAL A 87 -8.17 -32.84 -15.29
N ASP A 88 -8.50 -33.81 -14.44
CA ASP A 88 -7.82 -35.11 -14.48
C ASP A 88 -8.75 -36.09 -15.24
N PRO A 89 -8.71 -36.10 -16.58
CA PRO A 89 -9.52 -37.02 -17.38
C PRO A 89 -9.22 -38.49 -17.02
N ASP A 90 -7.99 -38.80 -16.62
CA ASP A 90 -7.58 -40.14 -16.21
C ASP A 90 -8.33 -40.55 -14.93
N SER A 91 -8.49 -39.64 -13.96
CA SER A 91 -9.27 -39.91 -12.74
C SER A 91 -10.73 -40.32 -13.00
N LYS A 92 -11.37 -39.76 -14.04
CA LYS A 92 -12.74 -40.13 -14.45
C LYS A 92 -12.77 -41.49 -15.11
N MET A 93 -11.81 -41.79 -16.00
CA MET A 93 -11.69 -43.10 -16.63
C MET A 93 -11.41 -44.18 -15.58
N TYR A 94 -10.50 -43.94 -14.63
CA TYR A 94 -10.24 -44.84 -13.51
C TYR A 94 -11.46 -45.01 -12.59
N SER A 95 -12.16 -43.94 -12.24
CA SER A 95 -13.38 -44.04 -11.41
C SER A 95 -14.49 -44.82 -12.11
N ARG A 96 -14.60 -44.74 -13.44
CA ARG A 96 -15.53 -45.54 -14.24
C ARG A 96 -15.10 -47.01 -14.31
N ALA A 97 -13.82 -47.27 -14.57
CA ALA A 97 -13.25 -48.61 -14.64
C ALA A 97 -13.44 -49.37 -13.31
N VAL A 98 -13.19 -48.73 -12.17
CA VAL A 98 -13.40 -49.33 -10.84
C VAL A 98 -14.85 -49.78 -10.64
N LYS A 99 -15.84 -48.96 -11.03
CA LYS A 99 -17.26 -49.35 -10.94
C LYS A 99 -17.61 -50.51 -11.87
N MET A 100 -17.00 -50.59 -13.05
CA MET A 100 -17.20 -51.73 -13.97
C MET A 100 -16.61 -53.01 -13.38
N VAL A 101 -15.45 -52.94 -12.75
CA VAL A 101 -14.85 -54.08 -12.01
C VAL A 101 -15.76 -54.53 -10.86
N GLU A 102 -16.32 -53.61 -10.07
CA GLU A 102 -17.27 -53.92 -9.00
C GLU A 102 -18.55 -54.61 -9.50
N LEU A 103 -18.97 -54.30 -10.73
CA LEU A 103 -20.10 -54.94 -11.40
C LEU A 103 -19.74 -56.28 -12.08
N GLY A 104 -18.46 -56.68 -12.04
CA GLY A 104 -17.97 -57.92 -12.63
C GLY A 104 -17.73 -57.87 -14.14
N ALA A 105 -17.48 -56.69 -14.70
CA ALA A 105 -17.10 -56.55 -16.11
C ALA A 105 -15.77 -57.28 -16.40
N ASP A 106 -15.67 -57.84 -17.61
CA ASP A 106 -14.49 -58.58 -18.05
C ASP A 106 -13.33 -57.64 -18.44
N LEU A 107 -12.11 -58.18 -18.44
CA LEU A 107 -10.89 -57.42 -18.76
C LEU A 107 -10.97 -56.72 -20.13
N ASP A 108 -11.44 -57.41 -21.16
CA ASP A 108 -11.52 -56.87 -22.52
C ASP A 108 -12.58 -55.76 -22.64
N GLU A 109 -13.64 -55.84 -21.83
CA GLU A 109 -14.70 -54.82 -21.76
C GLU A 109 -14.20 -53.53 -21.11
N ILE A 110 -13.41 -53.65 -20.03
CA ILE A 110 -12.82 -52.50 -19.33
C ILE A 110 -11.79 -51.78 -20.21
N ILE A 111 -10.93 -52.53 -20.91
CA ILE A 111 -9.95 -51.97 -21.85
C ILE A 111 -10.64 -51.17 -22.94
N LYS A 112 -11.73 -51.71 -23.49
CA LYS A 112 -12.46 -51.08 -24.60
C LYS A 112 -13.26 -49.85 -24.17
N GLU A 113 -13.95 -49.90 -23.03
CA GLU A 113 -14.87 -48.84 -22.59
C GLU A 113 -14.22 -47.72 -21.76
N CYS A 114 -13.11 -48.02 -21.09
CA CYS A 114 -12.36 -47.04 -20.30
C CYS A 114 -11.03 -46.64 -20.96
N GLU A 115 -10.73 -47.19 -22.14
CA GLU A 115 -9.51 -46.92 -22.93
C GLU A 115 -8.20 -47.13 -22.15
N LEU A 116 -8.22 -48.04 -21.16
CA LEU A 116 -7.08 -48.32 -20.30
C LEU A 116 -6.12 -49.33 -20.95
N PRO A 117 -4.79 -49.16 -20.78
CA PRO A 117 -3.83 -50.19 -21.15
C PRO A 117 -4.10 -51.51 -20.41
N ARG A 118 -3.89 -52.63 -21.08
CA ARG A 118 -4.13 -53.97 -20.52
C ARG A 118 -3.51 -54.18 -19.13
N ALA A 119 -2.26 -53.75 -18.95
CA ALA A 119 -1.56 -53.88 -17.67
C ALA A 119 -2.23 -53.10 -16.53
N GLU A 120 -2.86 -51.96 -16.81
CA GLU A 120 -3.58 -51.17 -15.81
C GLU A 120 -4.94 -51.78 -15.47
N ALA A 121 -5.66 -52.29 -16.47
CA ALA A 121 -6.92 -53.00 -16.26
C ALA A 121 -6.72 -54.30 -15.46
N GLU A 122 -5.68 -55.07 -15.76
CA GLU A 122 -5.29 -56.26 -15.00
C GLU A 122 -4.94 -55.92 -13.54
N LEU A 123 -4.19 -54.83 -13.32
CA LEU A 123 -3.86 -54.35 -11.98
C LEU A 123 -5.13 -53.98 -11.19
N LEU A 124 -6.06 -53.23 -11.79
CA LEU A 124 -7.32 -52.82 -11.14
C LEU A 124 -8.17 -54.02 -10.70
N ILE A 125 -8.31 -55.04 -11.55
CA ILE A 125 -9.05 -56.26 -11.24
C ILE A 125 -8.36 -57.02 -10.10
N SER A 126 -7.02 -57.17 -10.16
CA SER A 126 -6.26 -57.88 -9.14
C SER A 126 -6.33 -57.21 -7.75
N LEU A 127 -6.32 -55.87 -7.71
CA LEU A 127 -6.47 -55.10 -6.49
C LEU A 127 -7.87 -55.25 -5.89
N HIS A 128 -8.92 -55.30 -6.72
CA HIS A 128 -10.29 -55.55 -6.26
C HIS A 128 -10.44 -56.96 -5.69
N GLN A 129 -9.87 -57.97 -6.36
CA GLN A 129 -9.86 -59.36 -5.89
C GLN A 129 -9.06 -59.56 -4.60
N GLN A 130 -8.07 -58.71 -4.31
CA GLN A 130 -7.35 -58.72 -3.02
C GLN A 130 -8.11 -58.02 -1.88
N LYS A 131 -9.04 -57.13 -2.20
CA LYS A 131 -9.80 -56.34 -1.22
C LYS A 131 -11.08 -57.04 -0.74
N ASN A 132 -11.58 -58.01 -1.50
CA ASN A 132 -12.67 -58.94 -1.13
C ASN A 132 -12.10 -60.29 -0.70
#